data_AF-A0A428MY22-F1
#
_entry.id   AF-A0A428MY22-F1
#
_cell.length_a   1.000
_cell.length_b   1.000
_cell.length_c   1.000
_cell.angle_alpha   90.00
_cell.angle_beta   90.00
_cell.angle_gamma   90.00
#
_symmetry.space_group_name_H-M   'P 1'
#
loop_
_entity.id
_entity.type
_entity.pdbx_description
1 polymer ?
#
loop_
_entity_poly.entity_id
_entity_poly.type
_entity_poly.pdbx_seq_one_letter_code
_entity_poly.pdbx_strand_id
1 'polypeptide(L)'
;MEIERINESTVKFYITYKDIEDRGFDRDEIWYNRERGEELFFEMINEAHDRENFEMEGPLWIQVQALDNGMEIVVTRGQMTDGNVKLEIPVTQNKGEDIPVDDNIVDMLDEQFRSSQKSRQANGNQDSDFLEIVISFHDLEDMLSLSKAFAPRQIQNEIYHFEGTYYLYLMFDNQYTEDEQDDMVSHVLEYGEESDVSIFRIREYGKTVVGSNGLETLRESFS
;
A
#
# COMPACT_ATOMS: atom_id res chain seq x y z
N MET A 1 27.35 14.95 -0.35
CA MET A 1 26.60 13.92 -1.10
C MET A 1 27.49 13.32 -2.19
N GLU A 2 27.58 12.00 -2.21
CA GLU A 2 28.28 11.22 -3.23
C GLU A 2 27.25 10.37 -4.00
N ILE A 3 27.39 10.31 -5.33
CA ILE A 3 26.54 9.52 -6.22
C ILE A 3 27.43 8.49 -6.91
N GLU A 4 27.04 7.23 -6.85
CA GLU A 4 27.70 6.12 -7.53
C GLU A 4 26.68 5.40 -8.43
N ARG A 5 26.93 5.42 -9.74
CA ARG A 5 26.13 4.65 -10.68
C ARG A 5 26.58 3.19 -10.68
N ILE A 6 25.72 2.30 -10.17
CA ILE A 6 26.00 0.86 -10.10
C ILE A 6 25.77 0.22 -11.48
N ASN A 7 24.67 0.59 -12.16
CA ASN A 7 24.36 0.10 -13.51
C ASN A 7 23.37 1.06 -14.23
N GLU A 8 22.78 0.62 -15.36
CA GLU A 8 21.81 1.41 -16.11
C GLU A 8 20.44 1.56 -15.45
N SER A 9 20.12 0.73 -14.46
CA SER A 9 18.84 0.74 -13.73
C SER A 9 19.00 1.09 -12.25
N THR A 10 20.21 1.15 -11.71
CA THR A 10 20.49 1.24 -10.27
C THR A 10 21.51 2.32 -9.99
N VAL A 11 21.13 3.23 -9.09
CA VAL A 11 21.96 4.33 -8.61
C VAL A 11 22.09 4.21 -7.09
N LYS A 12 23.30 4.41 -6.58
CA LYS A 12 23.60 4.42 -5.16
C LYS A 12 23.98 5.83 -4.73
N PHE A 13 23.43 6.27 -3.61
CA PHE A 13 23.65 7.57 -3.02
C PHE A 13 24.24 7.39 -1.63
N TYR A 14 25.18 8.26 -1.28
CA TYR A 14 25.66 8.42 0.07
C TYR A 14 25.49 9.88 0.51
N ILE A 15 24.74 10.06 1.60
CA ILE A 15 24.51 11.38 2.19
C ILE A 15 24.94 11.36 3.66
N THR A 16 25.70 12.36 4.08
CA THR A 16 26.16 12.47 5.46
C THR A 16 25.08 13.09 6.35
N TYR A 17 25.08 12.83 7.66
CA TYR A 17 24.09 13.45 8.56
C TYR A 17 24.13 14.98 8.52
N LYS A 18 25.33 15.55 8.37
CA LYS A 18 25.48 17.01 8.20
C LYS A 18 24.80 17.53 6.93
N ASP A 19 24.94 16.79 5.83
CA ASP A 19 24.30 17.14 4.56
C ASP A 19 22.76 17.00 4.61
N ILE A 20 22.24 16.12 5.47
CA ILE A 20 20.81 15.95 5.74
C ILE A 20 20.29 17.15 6.55
N GLU A 21 20.99 17.52 7.62
CA GLU A 21 20.64 18.67 8.48
C GLU A 21 20.71 20.00 7.71
N ASP A 22 21.72 20.17 6.85
CA ASP A 22 21.86 21.37 6.00
C ASP A 22 20.70 21.53 5.00
N ARG A 23 20.00 20.44 4.66
CA ARG A 23 18.79 20.42 3.84
C ARG A 23 17.49 20.62 4.64
N GLY A 24 17.58 20.73 5.97
CA GLY A 24 16.43 20.95 6.85
C GLY A 24 15.65 19.68 7.18
N PHE A 25 16.30 18.52 7.09
CA PHE A 25 15.77 17.23 7.52
C PHE A 25 16.48 16.79 8.80
N ASP A 26 15.72 16.23 9.74
CA ASP A 26 16.29 15.53 10.89
C ASP A 26 16.49 14.04 10.57
N ARG A 27 17.50 13.42 11.20
CA ARG A 27 17.77 11.97 11.05
C ARG A 27 16.53 11.15 11.34
N ASP A 28 15.82 11.47 12.42
CA ASP A 28 14.66 10.71 12.86
C ASP A 28 13.44 11.00 11.96
N GLU A 29 13.34 12.20 11.40
CA GLU A 29 12.24 12.56 10.49
C GLU A 29 12.26 11.73 9.20
N ILE A 30 13.43 11.34 8.69
CA ILE A 30 13.50 10.50 7.48
C ILE A 30 12.87 9.11 7.71
N TRP A 31 12.97 8.57 8.93
CA TRP A 31 12.46 7.24 9.27
C TRP A 31 11.01 7.26 9.75
N TYR A 32 10.62 8.28 10.52
CA TYR A 32 9.30 8.37 11.13
C TYR A 32 8.30 9.21 10.33
N ASN A 33 8.78 10.08 9.44
CA ASN A 33 7.94 10.90 8.58
C ASN A 33 8.15 10.51 7.11
N ARG A 34 7.21 9.71 6.62
CA ARG A 34 7.21 9.22 5.24
C ARG A 34 7.27 10.34 4.20
N GLU A 35 6.52 11.42 4.38
CA GLU A 35 6.50 12.54 3.43
C GLU A 35 7.88 13.20 3.34
N ARG A 36 8.54 13.43 4.48
CA ARG A 36 9.89 14.00 4.55
C ARG A 36 10.93 13.06 3.96
N GLY A 37 10.82 11.76 4.23
CA GLY A 37 11.68 10.74 3.62
C GLY A 37 11.54 10.71 2.10
N GLU A 38 10.31 10.66 1.59
CA GLU A 38 10.02 10.70 0.15
C GLU A 38 10.54 11.97 -0.51
N GLU A 39 10.34 13.14 0.12
CA GLU A 39 10.83 14.43 -0.38
C GLU A 39 12.35 14.42 -0.55
N LEU A 40 13.09 13.94 0.45
CA LEU A 40 14.53 13.75 0.35
C LEU A 40 14.90 12.80 -0.80
N PHE A 41 14.22 11.65 -0.93
CA PHE A 41 14.54 10.70 -2.00
C PHE A 41 14.26 11.28 -3.39
N PHE A 42 13.14 11.98 -3.59
CA PHE A 42 12.82 12.64 -4.85
C PHE A 42 13.81 13.74 -5.20
N GLU A 43 14.23 14.57 -4.24
CA GLU A 43 15.27 15.56 -4.46
C GLU A 43 16.58 14.92 -4.91
N MET A 44 16.99 13.83 -4.25
CA MET A 44 18.21 13.10 -4.58
C MET A 44 18.14 12.46 -5.97
N ILE A 45 16.99 11.89 -6.33
CA ILE A 45 16.73 11.28 -7.63
C ILE A 45 16.72 12.34 -8.73
N ASN A 46 16.08 13.49 -8.50
CA ASN A 46 16.07 14.61 -9.44
C ASN A 46 17.47 15.21 -9.61
N GLU A 47 18.23 15.38 -8.52
CA GLU A 47 19.62 15.84 -8.58
C GLU A 47 20.52 14.86 -9.37
N ALA A 48 20.26 13.55 -9.28
CA ALA A 48 20.92 12.55 -10.12
C ALA A 48 20.43 12.58 -11.57
N HIS A 49 19.14 12.79 -11.83
CA HIS A 49 18.58 12.91 -13.17
C HIS A 49 19.28 14.04 -13.94
N ASP A 50 19.43 15.21 -13.30
CA ASP A 50 20.03 16.39 -13.90
C ASP A 50 21.53 16.22 -14.20
N ARG A 51 22.23 15.42 -13.40
CA ARG A 51 23.69 15.20 -13.54
C ARG A 51 24.06 14.08 -14.50
N GLU A 52 23.25 13.02 -14.58
CA GLU A 52 23.61 11.78 -15.30
C GLU A 52 22.74 11.49 -16.53
N ASN A 53 21.84 12.40 -16.92
CA ASN A 53 20.95 12.23 -18.08
C ASN A 53 20.15 10.92 -18.00
N PHE A 54 19.81 10.51 -16.77
CA PHE A 54 19.12 9.28 -16.46
C PHE A 54 17.61 9.55 -16.46
N GLU A 55 16.92 9.03 -17.47
CA GLU A 55 15.46 9.12 -17.56
C GLU A 55 14.83 8.15 -16.54
N MET A 56 14.54 8.65 -15.33
CA MET A 56 13.88 7.92 -14.23
C MET A 56 12.36 7.82 -14.49
N GLU A 57 11.94 7.09 -15.53
CA GLU A 57 10.50 6.83 -15.77
C GLU A 57 10.16 5.37 -15.44
N GLY A 58 9.23 5.16 -14.50
CA GLY A 58 8.76 3.83 -14.07
C GLY A 58 8.74 3.61 -12.54
N PRO A 59 8.35 2.41 -12.08
CA PRO A 59 8.38 2.07 -10.66
C PRO A 59 9.82 2.05 -10.13
N LEU A 60 10.03 2.66 -8.96
CA LEU A 60 11.33 2.73 -8.28
C LEU A 60 11.31 1.88 -7.02
N TRP A 61 12.32 1.05 -6.87
CA TRP A 61 12.63 0.33 -5.65
C TRP A 61 13.69 1.10 -4.88
N ILE A 62 13.43 1.42 -3.62
CA ILE A 62 14.34 2.20 -2.79
C ILE A 62 14.73 1.36 -1.57
N GLN A 63 16.02 1.13 -1.41
CA GLN A 63 16.61 0.50 -0.24
C GLN A 63 17.43 1.53 0.53
N VAL A 64 17.19 1.66 1.83
CA VAL A 64 17.86 2.64 2.69
C VAL A 64 18.60 1.93 3.81
N GLN A 65 19.87 2.25 3.99
CA GLN A 65 20.73 1.73 5.04
C GLN A 65 21.33 2.87 5.86
N ALA A 66 21.07 2.87 7.17
CA ALA A 66 21.75 3.76 8.10
C ALA A 66 23.21 3.33 8.29
N LEU A 67 24.13 4.29 8.25
CA LEU A 67 25.55 4.12 8.55
C LEU A 67 25.96 5.05 9.70
N ASP A 68 27.12 4.82 10.32
CA ASP A 68 27.57 5.60 11.48
C ASP A 68 27.74 7.10 11.17
N ASN A 69 28.06 7.44 9.91
CA ASN A 69 28.33 8.82 9.47
C ASN A 69 27.30 9.37 8.47
N GLY A 70 26.25 8.62 8.16
CA GLY A 70 25.25 9.04 7.18
C GLY A 70 24.28 7.95 6.80
N MET A 71 23.73 8.06 5.60
CA MET A 71 22.76 7.15 5.05
C MET A 71 23.16 6.76 3.62
N GLU A 72 23.06 5.47 3.34
CA GLU A 72 23.23 4.89 2.02
C GLU A 72 21.86 4.57 1.44
N ILE A 73 21.58 5.05 0.24
CA ILE A 73 20.32 4.84 -0.46
C ILE A 73 20.62 4.18 -1.80
N VAL A 74 19.99 3.05 -2.11
CA VAL A 74 20.08 2.38 -3.40
C VAL A 74 18.72 2.45 -4.07
N VAL A 75 18.67 3.05 -5.26
CA VAL A 75 17.46 3.19 -6.06
C VAL A 75 17.59 2.31 -7.29
N THR A 76 16.67 1.37 -7.47
CA THR A 76 16.60 0.46 -8.62
C THR A 76 15.31 0.67 -9.40
N ARG A 77 15.42 0.89 -10.71
CA ARG A 77 14.30 1.03 -11.65
C ARG A 77 13.74 -0.34 -12.01
N GLY A 78 12.44 -0.56 -11.79
CA GLY A 78 11.74 -1.75 -12.26
C GLY A 78 11.47 -1.69 -13.77
N GLN A 79 11.63 -2.82 -14.48
CA GLN A 79 11.19 -2.94 -15.87
C GLN A 79 9.76 -3.47 -15.91
N MET A 80 8.85 -2.72 -16.52
CA MET A 80 7.52 -3.22 -16.87
C MET A 80 7.61 -4.00 -18.18
N THR A 81 7.38 -5.31 -18.15
CA THR A 81 7.17 -6.11 -19.36
C THR A 81 5.86 -6.86 -19.20
N ASP A 82 4.86 -6.52 -20.02
CA ASP A 82 3.55 -7.19 -20.11
C ASP A 82 2.91 -7.58 -18.76
N GLY A 83 2.54 -6.58 -17.96
CA GLY A 83 1.72 -6.75 -16.76
C GLY A 83 2.44 -7.34 -15.54
N ASN A 84 3.69 -7.80 -15.68
CA ASN A 84 4.52 -8.24 -14.56
C ASN A 84 5.66 -7.23 -14.34
N VAL A 85 5.78 -6.73 -13.11
CA VAL A 85 6.91 -5.88 -12.71
C VAL A 85 8.12 -6.79 -12.52
N LYS A 86 9.07 -6.79 -13.45
CA LYS A 86 10.34 -7.49 -13.26
C LYS A 86 11.30 -6.55 -12.54
N LEU A 87 11.44 -6.73 -11.23
CA LEU A 87 12.52 -6.11 -10.45
C LEU A 87 13.80 -6.92 -10.68
N GLU A 88 14.79 -6.30 -11.32
CA GLU A 88 16.15 -6.81 -11.27
C GLU A 88 16.76 -6.36 -9.95
N ILE A 89 16.51 -7.12 -8.88
CA ILE A 89 17.16 -6.87 -7.60
C ILE A 89 18.64 -7.22 -7.79
N PRO A 90 19.58 -6.26 -7.65
CA PRO A 90 20.98 -6.60 -7.67
C PRO A 90 21.27 -7.39 -6.39
N VAL A 91 21.28 -8.72 -6.51
CA VAL A 91 21.78 -9.60 -5.47
C VAL A 91 23.24 -9.20 -5.26
N THR A 92 23.52 -8.56 -4.12
CA THR A 92 24.88 -8.23 -3.74
C THR A 92 25.72 -9.49 -3.87
N GLN A 93 26.64 -9.52 -4.83
CA GLN A 93 27.57 -10.63 -5.04
C GLN A 93 28.58 -10.68 -3.88
N ASN A 94 28.13 -11.04 -2.69
CA ASN A 94 29.00 -11.60 -1.68
C ASN A 94 28.92 -13.12 -1.80
N LYS A 95 29.81 -13.63 -2.65
CA LYS A 95 30.35 -14.99 -2.71
C LYS A 95 29.49 -16.10 -2.11
N GLY A 96 28.89 -16.86 -3.02
CA GLY A 96 28.80 -18.31 -2.95
C GLY A 96 27.79 -18.87 -1.96
N GLU A 97 26.57 -19.07 -2.43
CA GLU A 97 25.80 -20.32 -2.27
C GLU A 97 24.50 -20.15 -3.07
N ASP A 98 24.10 -21.19 -3.81
CA ASP A 98 22.81 -21.26 -4.49
C ASP A 98 21.70 -21.22 -3.41
N ILE A 99 21.15 -20.04 -3.15
CA ILE A 99 19.96 -19.89 -2.32
C ILE A 99 18.77 -20.10 -3.27
N PRO A 100 17.99 -21.19 -3.13
CA PRO A 100 16.72 -21.28 -3.86
C PRO A 100 15.88 -20.08 -3.45
N VAL A 101 15.42 -19.31 -4.44
CA VAL A 101 14.49 -18.20 -4.22
C VAL A 101 13.23 -18.82 -3.64
N ASP A 102 13.06 -18.67 -2.32
CA ASP A 102 11.97 -19.23 -1.55
C ASP A 102 10.68 -18.53 -1.97
N ASP A 103 9.62 -19.29 -2.27
CA ASP A 103 8.29 -18.76 -2.66
C ASP A 103 7.77 -17.73 -1.62
N ASN A 104 8.24 -17.83 -0.39
CA ASN A 104 7.99 -16.88 0.71
C ASN A 104 8.38 -15.42 0.39
N ILE A 105 9.34 -15.16 -0.50
CA ILE A 105 9.70 -13.78 -0.88
C ILE A 105 8.61 -13.17 -1.76
N VAL A 106 7.96 -13.98 -2.61
CA VAL A 106 6.86 -13.53 -3.47
C VAL A 106 5.65 -13.16 -2.62
N ASP A 107 5.34 -13.99 -1.62
CA ASP A 107 4.23 -13.75 -0.69
C ASP A 107 4.45 -12.48 0.16
N MET A 108 5.69 -12.25 0.65
CA MET A 108 6.04 -11.01 1.37
C MET A 108 5.98 -9.76 0.47
N LEU A 109 6.29 -9.90 -0.81
CA LEU A 109 6.21 -8.79 -1.78
C LEU A 109 4.76 -8.46 -2.14
N ASP A 110 3.88 -9.46 -2.26
CA ASP A 110 2.45 -9.26 -2.46
C ASP A 110 1.79 -8.59 -1.24
N GLU A 111 2.17 -8.95 -0.02
CA GLU A 111 1.74 -8.26 1.20
C GLU A 111 2.22 -6.78 1.23
N GLN A 112 3.47 -6.51 0.83
CA GLN A 112 3.97 -5.13 0.71
C GLN A 112 3.29 -4.34 -0.42
N PHE A 113 2.88 -4.98 -1.51
CA PHE A 113 2.15 -4.33 -2.60
C PHE A 113 0.71 -3.98 -2.22
N ARG A 114 0.02 -4.87 -1.50
CA ARG A 114 -1.34 -4.63 -0.99
C ARG A 114 -1.36 -3.53 0.09
N SER A 115 -0.37 -3.51 0.98
CA SER A 115 -0.20 -2.43 1.98
C SER A 115 0.17 -1.08 1.36
N SER A 116 0.89 -1.07 0.24
CA SER A 116 1.18 0.16 -0.51
C SER A 116 0.02 0.66 -1.39
N GLN A 117 -0.93 -0.21 -1.78
CA GLN A 117 -2.23 0.22 -2.33
C GLN A 117 -3.16 0.81 -1.25
N LYS A 118 -3.18 0.26 -0.03
CA LYS A 118 -3.90 0.86 1.11
C LYS A 118 -3.46 2.31 1.40
N SER A 119 -2.17 2.62 1.24
CA SER A 119 -1.65 3.97 1.49
C SER A 119 -1.81 4.98 0.34
N ARG A 120 -2.39 4.60 -0.81
CA ARG A 120 -2.74 5.56 -1.89
C ARG A 120 -4.10 6.22 -1.70
N GLN A 121 -4.89 5.82 -0.70
CA GLN A 121 -6.13 6.51 -0.29
C GLN A 121 -5.94 7.48 0.89
N ALA A 122 -4.70 7.81 1.25
CA ALA A 122 -4.37 8.60 2.44
C ALA A 122 -3.92 10.05 2.14
N ASN A 123 -4.44 10.70 1.10
CA ASN A 123 -4.20 12.14 0.88
C ASN A 123 -5.47 12.96 1.10
N GLY A 124 -5.80 13.18 2.38
CA GLY A 124 -6.82 14.16 2.76
C GLY A 124 -7.36 13.98 4.17
N ASN A 125 -6.68 14.61 5.12
CA ASN A 125 -7.07 14.87 6.51
C ASN A 125 -6.66 13.82 7.55
N GLN A 126 -6.11 14.35 8.65
CA GLN A 126 -5.91 13.71 9.93
C GLN A 126 -7.10 12.82 10.29
N ASP A 127 -6.88 11.52 10.50
CA ASP A 127 -7.58 10.67 11.46
C ASP A 127 -6.97 9.25 11.40
N SER A 128 -7.05 8.52 12.52
CA SER A 128 -6.51 7.19 12.81
C SER A 128 -6.28 6.21 11.66
N ASP A 129 -5.27 5.34 11.83
CA ASP A 129 -4.94 4.14 11.03
C ASP A 129 -6.11 3.12 10.96
N PHE A 130 -7.24 3.53 10.43
CA PHE A 130 -8.40 2.66 10.23
C PHE A 130 -8.20 1.86 8.95
N LEU A 131 -8.38 0.55 9.06
CA LEU A 131 -8.45 -0.30 7.88
C LEU A 131 -9.79 -0.06 7.20
N GLU A 132 -9.74 0.33 5.93
CA GLU A 132 -10.91 0.49 5.07
C GLU A 132 -10.83 -0.48 3.90
N ILE A 133 -11.95 -1.14 3.59
CA ILE A 133 -12.05 -2.07 2.46
C ILE A 133 -13.42 -1.94 1.77
N VAL A 134 -13.42 -2.10 0.45
CA VAL A 134 -14.62 -2.16 -0.38
C VAL A 134 -14.74 -3.56 -0.95
N ILE A 135 -15.88 -4.18 -0.73
CA ILE A 135 -16.20 -5.53 -1.20
C ILE A 135 -17.32 -5.44 -2.23
N SER A 136 -17.14 -6.10 -3.36
CA SER A 136 -18.14 -6.24 -4.41
C SER A 136 -18.76 -7.64 -4.36
N PHE A 137 -20.06 -7.71 -4.65
CA PHE A 137 -20.82 -8.96 -4.64
C PHE A 137 -21.34 -9.25 -6.03
N HIS A 138 -21.36 -10.54 -6.41
CA HIS A 138 -21.92 -10.98 -7.68
C HIS A 138 -23.42 -10.72 -7.74
N ASP A 139 -24.13 -10.98 -6.64
CA ASP A 139 -25.54 -10.64 -6.49
C ASP A 139 -25.89 -10.14 -5.07
N LEU A 140 -27.18 -9.83 -4.87
CA LEU A 140 -27.68 -9.38 -3.57
C LEU A 140 -27.78 -10.52 -2.55
N GLU A 141 -27.97 -11.77 -2.99
CA GLU A 141 -28.14 -12.93 -2.11
C GLU A 141 -26.84 -13.28 -1.39
N ASP A 142 -25.69 -13.11 -2.04
CA ASP A 142 -24.37 -13.25 -1.42
C ASP A 142 -24.20 -12.26 -0.26
N MET A 143 -24.58 -11.01 -0.48
CA MET A 143 -24.54 -9.96 0.56
C MET A 143 -25.54 -10.24 1.70
N LEU A 144 -26.73 -10.75 1.37
CA LEU A 144 -27.70 -11.17 2.37
C LEU A 144 -27.19 -12.34 3.21
N SER A 145 -26.50 -13.30 2.58
CA SER A 145 -25.87 -14.43 3.25
C SER A 145 -24.78 -13.97 4.21
N LEU A 146 -23.92 -13.05 3.77
CA LEU A 146 -22.92 -12.40 4.62
C LEU A 146 -23.58 -11.72 5.82
N SER A 147 -24.67 -10.96 5.62
CA SER A 147 -25.35 -10.25 6.72
C SER A 147 -25.85 -11.17 7.84
N LYS A 148 -26.07 -12.46 7.55
CA LYS A 148 -26.52 -13.47 8.51
C LYS A 148 -25.35 -14.20 9.17
N ALA A 149 -24.28 -14.46 8.43
CA ALA A 149 -23.09 -15.16 8.92
C ALA A 149 -22.14 -14.24 9.72
N PHE A 150 -22.01 -13.00 9.26
CA PHE A 150 -21.08 -12.02 9.80
C PHE A 150 -21.82 -10.99 10.64
N ALA A 151 -21.69 -11.11 11.97
CA ALA A 151 -22.27 -10.19 12.94
C ALA A 151 -21.20 -9.54 13.81
N PRO A 152 -20.31 -8.72 13.22
CA PRO A 152 -19.29 -8.05 14.00
C PRO A 152 -19.94 -7.05 14.96
N ARG A 153 -19.47 -7.02 16.20
CA ARG A 153 -19.85 -5.99 17.15
C ARG A 153 -19.08 -4.71 16.82
N GLN A 154 -19.75 -3.70 16.28
CA GLN A 154 -19.23 -2.33 16.13
C GLN A 154 -18.32 -2.05 14.91
N ILE A 155 -18.41 -2.83 13.83
CA ILE A 155 -17.80 -2.40 12.56
C ILE A 155 -18.71 -1.40 11.85
N GLN A 156 -18.14 -0.26 11.48
CA GLN A 156 -18.83 0.70 10.62
C GLN A 156 -18.90 0.13 9.21
N ASN A 157 -20.12 0.07 8.68
CA ASN A 157 -20.36 -0.51 7.37
C ASN A 157 -21.52 0.15 6.66
N GLU A 158 -21.38 0.28 5.34
CA GLU A 158 -22.29 0.99 4.45
C GLU A 158 -22.49 0.19 3.15
N ILE A 159 -23.68 0.24 2.57
CA ILE A 159 -24.04 -0.54 1.38
C ILE A 159 -24.45 0.38 0.25
N TYR A 160 -23.88 0.10 -0.92
CA TYR A 160 -24.06 0.87 -2.13
C TYR A 160 -24.42 -0.03 -3.32
N HIS A 161 -25.02 0.58 -4.33
CA HIS A 161 -25.25 -0.03 -5.63
C HIS A 161 -24.70 0.89 -6.71
N PHE A 162 -23.76 0.40 -7.52
CA PHE A 162 -23.05 1.17 -8.52
C PHE A 162 -22.76 0.29 -9.75
N GLU A 163 -22.98 0.83 -10.95
CA GLU A 163 -22.74 0.14 -12.24
C GLU A 163 -23.38 -1.28 -12.37
N GLY A 164 -24.45 -1.56 -11.60
CA GLY A 164 -25.15 -2.86 -11.63
C GLY A 164 -24.65 -3.88 -10.61
N THR A 165 -23.69 -3.48 -9.76
CA THR A 165 -23.06 -4.31 -8.73
C THR A 165 -23.36 -3.74 -7.35
N TYR A 166 -23.53 -4.63 -6.37
CA TYR A 166 -23.67 -4.25 -4.97
C TYR A 166 -22.29 -4.19 -4.30
N TYR A 167 -22.08 -3.14 -3.51
CA TYR A 167 -20.85 -2.89 -2.79
C TYR A 167 -21.12 -2.76 -1.29
N LEU A 168 -20.25 -3.37 -0.49
CA LEU A 168 -20.16 -3.17 0.95
C LEU A 168 -18.86 -2.44 1.25
N TYR A 169 -18.96 -1.32 1.94
CA TYR A 169 -17.83 -0.64 2.52
C TYR A 169 -17.72 -1.02 3.99
N LEU A 170 -16.52 -1.39 4.43
CA LEU A 170 -16.19 -1.74 5.81
C LEU A 170 -15.07 -0.83 6.29
N MET A 171 -15.25 -0.24 7.47
CA MET A 171 -14.24 0.52 8.19
C MET A 171 -14.06 -0.12 9.57
N PHE A 172 -12.85 -0.61 9.81
CA PHE A 172 -12.43 -1.19 11.07
C PHE A 172 -11.85 -0.10 11.95
N ASP A 173 -12.34 -0.01 13.17
CA ASP A 173 -11.78 0.90 14.16
C ASP A 173 -10.56 0.29 14.86
N ASN A 174 -9.90 1.10 15.68
CA ASN A 174 -8.71 0.68 16.45
C ASN A 174 -9.04 -0.28 17.60
N GLN A 175 -10.28 -0.79 17.71
CA GLN A 175 -10.64 -1.78 18.72
C GLN A 175 -10.18 -3.20 18.34
N TYR A 176 -9.88 -3.42 17.07
CA TYR A 176 -9.43 -4.71 16.53
C TYR A 176 -7.92 -4.71 16.28
N THR A 177 -7.26 -5.82 16.62
CA THR A 177 -5.86 -6.05 16.22
C THR A 177 -5.77 -6.38 14.73
N GLU A 178 -4.59 -6.23 14.12
CA GLU A 178 -4.36 -6.59 12.71
C GLU A 178 -4.80 -8.05 12.42
N ASP A 179 -4.39 -9.01 13.25
CA ASP A 179 -4.80 -10.41 13.12
C ASP A 179 -6.33 -10.60 13.15
N GLU A 180 -7.05 -9.85 14.00
CA GLU A 180 -8.51 -9.92 14.09
C GLU A 180 -9.16 -9.30 12.84
N GLN A 181 -8.61 -8.20 12.34
CA GLN A 181 -9.07 -7.56 11.11
C GLN A 181 -8.89 -8.50 9.91
N ASP A 182 -7.75 -9.17 9.80
CA ASP A 182 -7.45 -10.11 8.73
C ASP A 182 -8.36 -11.34 8.77
N ASP A 183 -8.63 -11.91 9.95
CA ASP A 183 -9.60 -13.00 10.13
C ASP A 183 -11.01 -12.57 9.67
N MET A 184 -11.41 -11.35 10.00
CA MET A 184 -12.72 -10.81 9.63
C MET A 184 -12.83 -10.55 8.13
N VAL A 185 -11.80 -9.96 7.53
CA VAL A 185 -11.72 -9.75 6.08
C VAL A 185 -11.78 -11.10 5.37
N SER A 186 -11.04 -12.09 5.85
CA SER A 186 -11.06 -13.45 5.29
C SER A 186 -12.46 -14.04 5.26
N HIS A 187 -13.25 -13.86 6.33
CA HIS A 187 -14.63 -14.33 6.36
C HIS A 187 -15.54 -13.58 5.38
N VAL A 188 -15.35 -12.27 5.23
CA VAL A 188 -16.14 -11.46 4.29
C VAL A 188 -15.85 -11.86 2.84
N LEU A 189 -14.59 -12.18 2.52
CA LEU A 189 -14.14 -12.61 1.20
C LEU A 189 -14.67 -13.99 0.78
N GLU A 190 -15.31 -14.75 1.68
CA GLU A 190 -16.03 -15.97 1.30
C GLU A 190 -17.32 -15.67 0.52
N TYR A 191 -17.87 -14.46 0.67
CA TYR A 191 -19.15 -14.05 0.09
C TYR A 191 -18.99 -12.99 -1.01
N GLY A 192 -17.81 -12.41 -1.19
CA GLY A 192 -17.57 -11.35 -2.15
C GLY A 192 -16.09 -11.17 -2.45
N GLU A 193 -15.80 -10.25 -3.36
CA GLU A 193 -14.43 -9.97 -3.80
C GLU A 193 -14.02 -8.55 -3.43
N GLU A 194 -12.77 -8.37 -3.01
CA GLU A 194 -12.18 -7.05 -2.80
C GLU A 194 -12.23 -6.25 -4.11
N SER A 195 -12.68 -5.00 -4.03
CA SER A 195 -12.84 -4.13 -5.19
C SER A 195 -11.78 -3.04 -5.23
N ASP A 196 -11.18 -2.83 -6.41
CA ASP A 196 -10.30 -1.69 -6.69
C ASP A 196 -11.06 -0.35 -6.79
N VAL A 197 -12.40 -0.36 -6.78
CA VAL A 197 -13.21 0.85 -6.93
C VAL A 197 -13.18 1.62 -5.61
N SER A 198 -12.63 2.83 -5.66
CA SER A 198 -12.59 3.71 -4.49
C SER A 198 -13.99 4.07 -3.96
N ILE A 199 -14.12 4.07 -2.63
CA ILE A 199 -15.34 4.50 -1.93
C ILE A 199 -15.79 5.91 -2.34
N PHE A 200 -14.88 6.83 -2.66
CA PHE A 200 -15.22 8.19 -3.10
C PHE A 200 -16.01 8.18 -4.41
N ARG A 201 -15.59 7.35 -5.38
CA ARG A 201 -16.30 7.21 -6.67
C ARG A 201 -17.68 6.60 -6.46
N ILE A 202 -17.80 5.60 -5.59
CA ILE A 202 -19.08 4.96 -5.27
C ILE A 202 -20.02 5.95 -4.56
N ARG A 203 -19.52 6.75 -3.62
CA ARG A 203 -20.32 7.77 -2.92
C ARG A 203 -20.78 8.90 -3.85
N GLU A 204 -19.95 9.27 -4.83
CA GLU A 204 -20.27 10.36 -5.75
C GLU A 204 -21.23 9.93 -6.87
N TYR A 205 -21.03 8.76 -7.47
CA TYR A 205 -21.77 8.31 -8.66
C TYR A 205 -22.70 7.12 -8.42
N GLY A 206 -22.55 6.44 -7.29
CA GLY A 206 -23.38 5.31 -6.90
C GLY A 206 -24.62 5.72 -6.12
N LYS A 207 -25.44 4.71 -5.82
CA LYS A 207 -26.64 4.86 -5.00
C LYS A 207 -26.39 4.25 -3.63
N THR A 208 -26.52 5.05 -2.58
CA THR A 208 -26.59 4.52 -1.22
C THR A 208 -27.85 3.67 -1.06
N VAL A 209 -27.66 2.39 -0.73
CA VAL A 209 -28.75 1.45 -0.45
C VAL A 209 -29.07 1.50 1.04
N VAL A 210 -28.05 1.35 1.87
CA VAL A 210 -28.12 1.53 3.31
C VAL A 210 -26.89 2.31 3.76
N GLY A 211 -27.09 3.33 4.59
CA GLY A 211 -25.99 4.07 5.21
C GLY A 211 -25.35 3.27 6.35
N SER A 212 -25.06 3.94 7.45
CA SER A 212 -24.50 3.34 8.66
C SER A 212 -25.28 2.08 9.09
N ASN A 213 -24.53 1.05 9.50
CA ASN A 213 -25.05 -0.25 9.92
C ASN A 213 -25.78 -1.01 8.79
N GLY A 214 -25.20 -1.00 7.59
CA GLY A 214 -25.71 -1.69 6.40
C GLY A 214 -26.09 -3.15 6.62
N LEU A 215 -25.15 -3.97 7.12
CA LEU A 215 -25.33 -5.40 7.34
C LEU A 215 -26.40 -5.70 8.40
N GLU A 216 -26.44 -4.92 9.48
CA GLU A 216 -27.46 -5.08 10.53
C GLU A 216 -28.86 -4.80 9.97
N THR A 217 -28.99 -3.72 9.19
CA THR A 217 -30.26 -3.34 8.56
C THR A 217 -30.73 -4.39 7.56
N LEU A 218 -29.81 -4.94 6.74
CA LEU A 218 -30.14 -6.05 5.83
C LEU A 218 -30.61 -7.29 6.59
N ARG A 219 -29.90 -7.65 7.66
CA ARG A 219 -30.25 -8.81 8.49
C ARG A 219 -31.64 -8.64 9.10
N GLU A 220 -31.98 -7.47 9.63
CA GLU A 220 -33.31 -7.19 10.20
C GLU A 220 -34.42 -7.16 9.16
N SER A 221 -34.13 -6.66 7.96
CA SER A 221 -35.13 -6.50 6.90
C SER A 221 -35.44 -7.80 6.14
N PHE A 222 -34.48 -8.74 6.11
CA PHE A 222 -34.55 -9.99 5.33
C PHE A 222 -34.35 -11.25 6.20
N SER A 223 -34.69 -11.15 7.49
CA SER A 223 -34.69 -12.28 8.43
C SER A 223 -35.83 -13.28 8.17
#